data_AF-A0A933XKL2-F1
#
_entry.id   AF-A0A933XKL2-F1
#
_cell.length_a   1.000
_cell.length_b   1.000
_cell.length_c   1.000
_cell.angle_alpha   90.00
_cell.angle_beta   90.00
_cell.angle_gamma   90.00
#
_symmetry.space_group_name_H-M   'P 1'
#
loop_
_entity.id
_entity.type
_entity.pdbx_description
1 polymer ?
#
loop_
_entity_poly.entity_id
_entity_poly.type
_entity_poly.pdbx_seq_one_letter_code
_entity_poly.pdbx_strand_id
1 'polypeptide(L)'
;MFDTIYFDKPYLCPNCRAKIDSTQTKAFERTLTSFHVKDCISHAEEIRIVKEELFCNKCSEVTGRHVYIAVFRGILVGVGNSLQEARHMLNDMNLEKLILWYHDLYKKYDGEVRGNEGVLRFLRNVVEWFEQGRHKKKRDKAKGLGDILFLFDKEYLKGAKDPIKAIKKFLAAKQKEKKEVDIF
;
A
#
# COMPACT_ATOMS: atom_id res chain seq x y z
N MET A 1 12.51 4.40 -15.22
CA MET A 1 11.57 3.95 -14.17
C MET A 1 10.35 4.86 -14.20
N PHE A 2 9.15 4.34 -13.95
CA PHE A 2 7.88 5.08 -14.05
C PHE A 2 7.03 4.75 -12.83
N ASP A 3 6.26 5.72 -12.35
CA ASP A 3 5.22 5.48 -11.34
C ASP A 3 3.89 5.18 -12.04
N THR A 4 3.03 4.40 -11.40
CA THR A 4 1.73 3.97 -11.97
C THR A 4 0.60 4.66 -11.24
N ILE A 5 -0.30 5.30 -11.99
CA ILE A 5 -1.52 5.92 -11.49
C ILE A 5 -2.70 5.08 -11.93
N TYR A 6 -3.44 4.52 -10.98
CA TYR A 6 -4.68 3.78 -11.25
C TYR A 6 -5.88 4.73 -11.30
N PHE A 7 -6.80 4.45 -12.23
CA PHE A 7 -8.01 5.23 -12.40
C PHE A 7 -9.17 4.62 -11.63
N ASP A 8 -9.97 5.46 -10.96
CA ASP A 8 -11.22 5.01 -10.30
C ASP A 8 -12.20 4.38 -11.30
N LYS A 9 -12.18 4.86 -12.55
CA LYS A 9 -12.95 4.31 -13.65
C LYS A 9 -12.05 4.09 -14.86
N PRO A 10 -12.18 2.94 -15.54
CA PRO A 10 -11.35 2.63 -16.68
C PRO A 10 -11.68 3.54 -17.87
N TYR A 11 -10.63 3.98 -18.56
CA TYR A 11 -10.76 4.62 -19.85
C TYR A 11 -10.95 3.58 -20.95
N LEU A 12 -11.66 3.94 -22.02
CA LEU A 12 -11.79 3.08 -23.19
C LEU A 12 -10.84 3.54 -24.29
N CYS A 13 -10.07 2.59 -24.83
CA CYS A 13 -9.26 2.83 -26.02
C CYS A 13 -10.16 3.24 -27.19
N PRO A 14 -9.88 4.36 -27.90
CA PRO A 14 -10.70 4.80 -29.02
C PRO A 14 -10.68 3.83 -30.20
N ASN A 15 -9.60 3.04 -30.37
CA ASN A 15 -9.45 2.10 -31.47
C ASN A 15 -10.13 0.75 -31.18
N CYS A 16 -9.71 0.05 -30.11
CA CYS A 16 -10.16 -1.32 -29.84
C CYS A 16 -11.20 -1.46 -28.72
N ARG A 17 -11.60 -0.34 -28.08
CA ARG A 17 -12.50 -0.29 -26.92
C ARG A 17 -12.06 -1.11 -25.70
N ALA A 18 -10.81 -1.57 -25.66
CA ALA A 18 -10.25 -2.20 -24.47
C ALA A 18 -10.19 -1.20 -23.32
N LYS A 19 -10.34 -1.71 -22.10
CA LYS A 19 -10.19 -0.93 -20.87
C LYS A 19 -8.72 -0.56 -20.65
N ILE A 20 -8.50 0.64 -20.16
CA ILE A 20 -7.22 1.19 -19.73
C ILE A 20 -7.44 1.62 -18.28
N ASP A 21 -6.91 0.85 -17.34
CA ASP A 21 -7.18 1.00 -15.91
C ASP A 21 -6.13 1.88 -15.20
N SER A 22 -5.03 2.20 -15.88
CA SER A 22 -3.93 2.99 -15.34
C SER A 22 -3.13 3.73 -16.41
N THR A 23 -2.30 4.67 -15.97
CA THR A 23 -1.25 5.28 -16.77
C THR A 23 0.08 5.26 -16.02
N GLN A 24 1.17 5.43 -16.75
CA GLN A 24 2.51 5.54 -16.21
C GLN A 24 3.03 6.97 -16.36
N THR A 25 3.68 7.50 -15.33
CA THR A 25 4.24 8.85 -15.35
C THR A 25 5.69 8.89 -14.89
N LYS A 26 6.43 9.85 -15.45
CA LYS A 26 7.81 10.19 -15.06
C LYS A 26 7.89 11.50 -14.28
N ALA A 27 6.75 12.13 -14.01
CA ALA A 27 6.69 13.47 -13.41
C ALA A 27 7.04 13.47 -11.91
N PHE A 28 6.97 12.30 -11.25
CA PHE A 28 7.31 12.15 -9.84
C PHE A 28 8.72 11.52 -9.68
N GLU A 29 8.99 10.87 -8.55
CA GLU A 29 10.31 10.31 -8.23
C GLU A 29 10.71 9.08 -9.05
N ARG A 30 9.76 8.45 -9.75
CA ARG A 30 10.00 7.27 -10.57
C ARG A 30 10.42 6.07 -9.72
N THR A 31 9.78 5.86 -8.58
CA THR A 31 10.11 4.81 -7.60
C THR A 31 9.43 3.46 -7.86
N LEU A 32 8.74 3.29 -9.01
CA LEU A 32 7.85 2.16 -9.31
C LEU A 32 6.66 2.10 -8.35
N THR A 33 6.30 3.24 -7.76
CA THR A 33 5.20 3.30 -6.81
C THR A 33 3.88 3.32 -7.57
N SER A 34 2.88 2.66 -6.97
CA SER A 34 1.51 2.63 -7.46
C SER A 34 0.66 3.56 -6.60
N PHE A 35 -0.05 4.49 -7.24
CA PHE A 35 -0.90 5.46 -6.54
C PHE A 35 -2.36 5.37 -7.00
N HIS A 36 -3.25 5.58 -6.05
CA HIS A 36 -4.69 5.77 -6.24
C HIS A 36 -5.11 7.15 -5.75
N VAL A 37 -6.32 7.58 -6.11
CA VAL A 37 -6.89 8.82 -5.59
C VAL A 37 -6.86 8.81 -4.05
N LYS A 38 -6.47 9.95 -3.47
CA LYS A 38 -6.16 10.20 -2.06
C LYS A 38 -4.81 9.68 -1.56
N ASP A 39 -4.02 8.96 -2.35
CA ASP A 39 -2.66 8.60 -1.92
C ASP A 39 -1.73 9.82 -1.90
N CYS A 40 -0.76 9.80 -0.99
CA CYS A 40 0.32 10.79 -0.91
C CYS A 40 1.42 10.50 -1.93
N ILE A 41 1.84 11.53 -2.65
CA ILE A 41 2.98 11.57 -3.55
C ILE A 41 3.98 12.57 -2.94
N SER A 42 4.96 12.07 -2.19
CA SER A 42 5.85 12.85 -1.32
C SER A 42 6.64 13.96 -2.00
N HIS A 43 6.79 13.94 -3.32
CA HIS A 43 7.61 14.90 -4.07
C HIS A 43 6.80 15.71 -5.08
N ALA A 44 5.47 15.66 -4.96
CA ALA A 44 4.55 16.44 -5.78
C ALA A 44 3.90 17.59 -5.00
N GLU A 45 4.62 18.16 -4.03
CA GLU A 45 4.14 19.35 -3.29
C GLU A 45 4.00 20.57 -4.21
N GLU A 46 4.93 20.73 -5.15
CA GLU A 46 4.96 21.83 -6.12
C GLU A 46 4.25 21.49 -7.44
N ILE A 47 4.13 20.20 -7.76
CA ILE A 47 3.51 19.72 -8.99
C ILE A 47 2.00 19.71 -8.80
N ARG A 48 1.28 20.51 -9.61
CA ARG A 48 -0.18 20.61 -9.50
C ARG A 48 -0.95 19.77 -10.50
N ILE A 49 -0.52 19.75 -11.75
CA ILE A 49 -1.19 19.02 -12.82
C ILE A 49 -0.15 18.39 -13.73
N VAL A 50 -0.25 17.09 -13.96
CA VAL A 50 0.56 16.34 -14.91
C VAL A 50 -0.32 15.91 -16.08
N LYS A 51 0.13 16.17 -17.30
CA LYS A 51 -0.55 15.71 -18.53
C LYS A 51 0.14 14.43 -19.01
N GLU A 52 -0.62 13.35 -19.16
CA GLU A 52 -0.13 12.07 -19.70
C GLU A 52 -0.98 11.62 -20.88
N GLU A 53 -0.35 10.98 -21.85
CA GLU A 53 -1.05 10.34 -22.97
C GLU A 53 -1.34 8.88 -22.63
N LEU A 54 -2.57 8.43 -22.89
CA LEU A 54 -2.99 7.06 -22.58
C LEU A 54 -2.41 6.07 -23.59
N PHE A 55 -1.83 5.00 -23.06
CA PHE A 55 -1.35 3.85 -23.83
C PHE A 55 -2.32 2.68 -23.72
N CYS A 56 -2.59 2.01 -24.84
CA CYS A 56 -3.45 0.83 -24.86
C CYS A 56 -2.61 -0.45 -25.00
N ASN A 57 -2.62 -1.31 -23.98
CA ASN A 57 -1.90 -2.59 -24.02
C ASN A 57 -2.36 -3.50 -25.17
N LYS A 58 -3.65 -3.52 -25.50
CA LYS A 58 -4.19 -4.37 -26.57
C LYS A 58 -3.78 -3.91 -27.97
N CYS A 59 -3.68 -2.60 -28.20
CA CYS A 59 -3.18 -2.04 -29.46
C CYS A 59 -1.65 -1.94 -29.49
N SER A 60 -1.00 -1.96 -28.32
CA SER A 60 0.43 -1.66 -28.15
C SER A 60 0.84 -0.28 -28.67
N GLU A 61 -0.07 0.70 -28.58
CA GLU A 61 0.11 2.04 -29.11
C GLU A 61 -0.45 3.10 -28.17
N VAL A 62 0.07 4.33 -28.29
CA VAL A 62 -0.51 5.53 -27.68
C VAL A 62 -1.82 5.88 -28.39
N THR A 63 -2.80 6.38 -27.64
CA THR A 63 -4.17 6.53 -28.12
C THR A 63 -4.51 7.92 -28.65
N GLY A 64 -3.61 8.91 -28.54
CA GLY A 64 -3.90 10.32 -28.80
C GLY A 64 -4.75 11.01 -27.72
N ARG A 65 -5.32 10.23 -26.78
CA ARG A 65 -6.11 10.76 -25.66
C ARG A 65 -5.19 11.09 -24.50
N HIS A 66 -5.44 12.25 -23.90
CA HIS A 66 -4.69 12.72 -22.75
C HIS A 66 -5.55 12.71 -21.50
N VAL A 67 -4.91 12.46 -20.38
CA VAL A 67 -5.46 12.61 -19.04
C VAL A 67 -4.64 13.63 -18.26
N TYR A 68 -5.28 14.25 -17.28
CA TYR A 68 -4.71 15.30 -16.46
C TYR A 68 -4.78 14.86 -15.00
N ILE A 69 -3.64 14.46 -14.47
CA ILE A 69 -3.48 14.00 -13.09
C ILE A 69 -3.35 15.24 -12.20
N ALA A 70 -4.30 15.46 -11.30
CA ALA A 70 -4.34 16.60 -10.40
C ALA A 70 -3.76 16.21 -9.03
N VAL A 71 -2.73 16.94 -8.59
CA VAL A 71 -2.08 16.74 -7.31
C VAL A 71 -2.15 18.04 -6.51
N PHE A 72 -2.57 17.94 -5.26
CA PHE A 72 -2.70 19.09 -4.37
C PHE A 72 -1.86 18.86 -3.12
N ARG A 73 -0.80 19.66 -2.95
CA ARG A 73 0.12 19.57 -1.80
C ARG A 73 0.60 18.13 -1.55
N GLY A 74 1.02 17.45 -2.62
CA GLY A 74 1.47 16.06 -2.54
C GLY A 74 0.36 15.02 -2.34
N ILE A 75 -0.93 15.34 -2.50
CA ILE A 75 -2.03 14.35 -2.48
C ILE A 75 -2.63 14.23 -3.88
N LEU A 76 -2.76 13.00 -4.39
CA LEU A 76 -3.44 12.73 -5.65
C LEU A 76 -4.95 12.99 -5.51
N VAL A 77 -5.44 14.09 -6.06
CA VAL A 77 -6.84 14.53 -5.93
C VAL A 77 -7.73 13.81 -6.94
N GLY A 78 -7.21 13.49 -8.12
CA GLY A 78 -7.96 12.82 -9.16
C GLY A 78 -7.30 12.87 -10.53
N VAL A 79 -7.99 12.31 -11.51
CA VAL A 79 -7.59 12.31 -12.92
C VAL A 79 -8.76 12.82 -13.76
N GLY A 80 -8.54 13.89 -14.52
CA GLY A 80 -9.53 14.51 -15.41
C GLY A 80 -9.24 14.27 -16.89
N ASN A 81 -10.28 14.42 -17.73
CA ASN A 81 -10.20 14.31 -19.18
C ASN A 81 -9.71 15.60 -19.85
N SER A 82 -9.73 16.70 -19.10
CA SER A 82 -9.31 18.02 -19.57
C SER A 82 -8.53 18.76 -18.50
N LEU A 83 -7.73 19.74 -18.94
CA LEU A 83 -7.03 20.66 -18.05
C LEU A 83 -8.02 21.42 -17.15
N GLN A 84 -9.20 21.75 -17.67
CA GLN A 84 -10.22 22.48 -16.93
C GLN A 84 -10.83 21.63 -15.80
N GLU A 85 -11.11 20.35 -16.05
CA GLU A 85 -11.55 19.41 -15.02
C GLU A 85 -10.50 19.26 -13.92
N ALA A 86 -9.23 19.08 -14.29
CA ALA A 86 -8.15 18.97 -13.30
C ALA A 86 -7.98 20.26 -12.47
N ARG A 87 -8.10 21.44 -13.09
CA ARG A 87 -8.10 22.72 -12.36
C ARG A 87 -9.31 22.85 -11.43
N HIS A 88 -10.48 22.41 -11.85
CA HIS A 88 -11.68 22.40 -11.01
C HIS A 88 -11.46 21.50 -9.78
N MET A 89 -10.89 20.31 -9.95
CA MET A 89 -10.55 19.43 -8.83
C MET A 89 -9.64 20.12 -7.81
N LEU A 90 -8.62 20.86 -8.27
CA LEU A 90 -7.73 21.60 -7.38
C LEU A 90 -8.42 22.76 -6.66
N ASN A 91 -9.34 23.46 -7.33
CA ASN A 91 -10.07 24.59 -6.75
C ASN A 91 -11.18 24.15 -5.78
N ASP A 92 -11.73 22.96 -5.99
CA ASP A 92 -12.76 22.36 -5.14
C ASP A 92 -12.18 21.78 -3.84
N MET A 93 -10.85 21.73 -3.71
CA MET A 93 -10.16 21.38 -2.47
C MET A 93 -10.25 22.52 -1.46
N ASN A 94 -11.07 22.31 -0.42
CA ASN A 94 -11.15 23.18 0.75
C ASN A 94 -10.46 22.54 1.98
N LEU A 95 -10.37 23.30 3.06
CA LEU A 95 -9.72 22.88 4.29
C LEU A 95 -10.41 21.64 4.91
N GLU A 96 -11.74 21.59 4.86
CA GLU A 96 -12.54 20.51 5.42
C GLU A 96 -12.25 19.17 4.72
N LYS A 97 -12.22 19.16 3.38
CA LYS A 97 -11.86 17.97 2.59
C LYS A 97 -10.43 17.53 2.88
N LEU A 98 -9.50 18.48 2.98
CA LEU A 98 -8.11 18.18 3.33
C LEU A 98 -8.01 17.51 4.70
N ILE A 99 -8.68 18.04 5.72
CA ILE A 99 -8.67 17.45 7.07
C ILE A 99 -9.22 16.02 7.04
N LEU A 100 -10.33 15.78 6.34
CA LEU A 100 -10.89 14.43 6.21
C LEU A 100 -9.92 13.47 5.52
N TRP A 101 -9.26 13.91 4.45
CA TRP A 101 -8.29 13.08 3.74
C TRP A 101 -7.04 12.81 4.57
N TYR A 102 -6.52 13.82 5.28
CA TYR A 102 -5.40 13.64 6.21
C TYR A 102 -5.75 12.64 7.31
N HIS A 103 -6.99 12.66 7.82
CA HIS A 103 -7.43 11.69 8.82
C HIS A 103 -7.48 10.26 8.26
N ASP A 104 -7.98 10.07 7.04
CA ASP A 104 -7.99 8.76 6.38
C ASP A 104 -6.57 8.26 6.07
N LEU A 105 -5.70 9.17 5.58
CA LEU A 105 -4.28 8.91 5.35
C LEU A 105 -3.55 8.55 6.64
N TYR A 106 -3.81 9.26 7.73
CA TYR A 106 -3.23 8.99 9.02
C TYR A 106 -3.67 7.63 9.56
N LYS A 107 -4.95 7.26 9.38
CA LYS A 107 -5.43 5.91 9.73
C LYS A 107 -4.71 4.82 8.93
N LYS A 108 -4.50 5.03 7.62
CA LYS A 108 -3.73 4.10 6.78
C LYS A 108 -2.29 3.97 7.27
N TYR A 109 -1.62 5.10 7.51
CA TYR A 109 -0.27 5.15 8.06
C TYR A 109 -0.16 4.45 9.43
N ASP A 110 -1.05 4.75 10.37
CA ASP A 110 -1.08 4.10 11.70
C ASP A 110 -1.31 2.59 11.57
N GLY A 111 -2.18 2.16 10.64
CA GLY A 111 -2.37 0.75 10.31
C GLY A 111 -1.08 0.09 9.79
N GLU A 112 -0.37 0.74 8.88
CA GLU A 112 0.90 0.25 8.32
C GLU A 112 2.02 0.20 9.40
N VAL A 113 2.13 1.24 10.23
CA VAL A 113 3.08 1.30 11.34
C VAL A 113 2.79 0.19 12.35
N ARG A 114 1.55 0.02 12.80
CA ARG A 114 1.17 -1.07 13.72
C ARG A 114 1.41 -2.44 13.09
N GLY A 115 1.16 -2.59 11.79
CA GLY A 115 1.46 -3.80 11.04
C GLY A 115 2.96 -4.12 11.09
N ASN A 116 3.81 -3.13 10.78
CA ASN A 116 5.27 -3.25 10.80
C ASN A 116 5.80 -3.51 12.22
N GLU A 117 5.29 -2.81 13.22
CA GLU A 117 5.64 -3.06 14.63
C GLU A 117 5.27 -4.49 15.06
N GLY A 118 4.11 -4.99 14.62
CA GLY A 118 3.70 -6.37 14.85
C GLY A 118 4.69 -7.38 14.27
N VAL A 119 5.17 -7.14 13.04
CA VAL A 119 6.19 -7.99 12.40
C VAL A 119 7.53 -7.90 13.14
N LEU A 120 8.00 -6.68 13.46
CA LEU A 120 9.25 -6.48 14.18
C LEU A 120 9.22 -7.09 15.58
N ARG A 121 8.09 -6.97 16.28
CA ARG A 121 7.87 -7.62 17.58
C ARG A 121 7.94 -9.13 17.44
N PHE A 122 7.26 -9.71 16.46
CA PHE A 122 7.32 -11.15 16.21
C PHE A 122 8.75 -11.63 15.94
N LEU A 123 9.50 -10.93 15.07
CA LEU A 123 10.88 -11.30 14.77
C LEU A 123 11.79 -11.24 16.01
N ARG A 124 11.67 -10.19 16.84
CA ARG A 124 12.39 -10.11 18.12
C ARG A 124 12.04 -11.28 19.04
N ASN A 125 10.75 -11.61 19.15
CA ASN A 125 10.28 -12.73 19.93
C ASN A 125 10.83 -14.07 19.40
N VAL A 126 10.90 -14.28 18.09
CA VAL A 126 11.48 -15.50 17.51
C VAL A 126 12.95 -15.65 17.88
N VAL A 127 13.72 -14.56 17.83
CA VAL A 127 15.14 -14.54 18.24
C VAL A 127 15.27 -14.92 19.71
N GLU A 128 14.56 -14.23 20.61
CA GLU A 128 14.60 -14.51 22.05
C GLU A 128 14.15 -15.93 22.39
N TRP A 129 13.08 -16.43 21.76
CA TRP A 129 12.58 -17.79 21.93
C TRP A 129 13.62 -18.85 21.53
N PHE A 130 14.36 -18.60 20.44
CA PHE A 130 15.37 -19.52 19.94
C PHE A 130 16.63 -19.51 20.81
N GLU A 131 17.17 -18.32 21.13
CA GLU A 131 18.36 -18.14 21.95
C GLU A 131 18.19 -18.70 23.37
N GLN A 132 17.00 -18.53 23.95
CA GLN A 132 16.68 -19.08 25.28
C GLN A 132 16.43 -20.61 25.26
N GLY A 133 16.62 -21.27 24.12
CA GLY A 133 16.48 -22.72 23.98
C GLY A 133 15.05 -23.22 24.18
N ARG A 134 14.03 -22.34 24.16
CA ARG A 134 12.63 -22.71 24.42
C ARG A 134 12.06 -23.66 23.36
N HIS A 135 12.63 -23.66 22.16
CA HIS A 135 12.36 -24.62 21.09
C HIS A 135 12.76 -26.08 21.44
N LYS A 136 13.66 -26.28 22.42
CA LYS A 136 14.13 -27.59 22.89
C LYS A 136 13.43 -28.07 24.16
N LYS A 137 12.74 -27.18 24.90
CA LYS A 137 12.10 -27.53 26.17
C LYS A 137 10.80 -28.30 25.90
N LYS A 138 10.71 -29.55 26.39
CA LYS A 138 9.41 -30.23 26.57
C LYS A 138 8.63 -29.44 27.63
N ARG A 139 7.33 -29.25 27.39
CA ARG A 139 6.41 -28.46 28.19
C ARG A 139 6.54 -28.78 29.67
N ASP A 140 7.34 -28.03 30.41
CA ASP A 140 7.27 -28.02 31.86
C ASP A 140 7.24 -26.58 32.37
N LYS A 141 6.04 -26.25 32.86
CA LYS A 141 5.62 -25.12 33.69
C LYS A 141 6.15 -23.75 33.25
N ALA A 142 5.24 -23.00 32.60
CA ALA A 142 5.34 -21.55 32.45
C ALA A 142 5.68 -20.91 33.80
N LYS A 143 6.88 -20.36 33.91
CA LYS A 143 7.38 -19.71 35.13
C LYS A 143 8.01 -18.38 34.71
N GLY A 144 7.21 -17.32 34.79
CA GLY A 144 7.69 -15.94 34.84
C GLY A 144 7.07 -14.98 33.84
N LEU A 145 7.26 -13.67 34.10
CA LEU A 145 6.87 -12.53 33.26
C LEU A 145 7.31 -12.67 31.79
N GLY A 146 8.39 -13.42 31.54
CA GLY A 146 8.89 -13.72 30.20
C GLY A 146 8.03 -14.66 29.36
N ASP A 147 6.89 -15.18 29.85
CA ASP A 147 5.91 -15.91 29.02
C ASP A 147 4.80 -15.00 28.48
N ILE A 148 4.61 -13.80 29.07
CA ILE A 148 3.60 -12.83 28.63
C ILE A 148 3.99 -12.24 27.25
N LEU A 149 5.28 -12.01 27.03
CA LEU A 149 5.85 -11.52 25.76
C LEU A 149 5.50 -12.42 24.56
N PHE A 150 5.29 -13.72 24.80
CA PHE A 150 5.01 -14.71 23.75
C PHE A 150 3.52 -15.08 23.62
N LEU A 151 2.63 -14.49 24.42
CA LEU A 151 1.20 -14.83 24.37
C LEU A 151 0.59 -14.58 22.99
N PHE A 152 0.96 -13.48 22.34
CA PHE A 152 0.45 -13.09 21.03
C PHE A 152 1.05 -13.90 19.87
N ASP A 153 2.21 -14.54 20.06
CA ASP A 153 2.94 -15.25 19.00
C ASP A 153 2.96 -16.78 19.20
N LYS A 154 2.27 -17.24 20.25
CA LYS A 154 2.27 -18.64 20.70
C LYS A 154 1.85 -19.60 19.60
N GLU A 155 0.88 -19.22 18.77
CA GLU A 155 0.35 -20.06 17.70
C GLU A 155 1.39 -20.33 16.60
N TYR A 156 2.23 -19.34 16.31
CA TYR A 156 3.29 -19.45 15.29
C TYR A 156 4.51 -20.21 15.82
N LEU A 157 4.85 -20.02 17.10
CA LEU A 157 5.98 -20.67 17.76
C LEU A 157 5.68 -22.14 18.12
N LYS A 158 4.40 -22.50 18.31
CA LYS A 158 3.99 -23.85 18.70
C LYS A 158 4.42 -24.90 17.66
N GLY A 159 5.23 -25.85 18.11
CA GLY A 159 5.72 -26.96 17.28
C GLY A 159 6.73 -26.56 16.19
N ALA A 160 7.16 -25.30 16.16
CA ALA A 160 8.31 -24.90 15.36
C ALA A 160 9.58 -25.45 16.04
N LYS A 161 10.43 -26.13 15.27
CA LYS A 161 11.72 -26.68 15.75
C LYS A 161 12.88 -25.71 15.54
N ASP A 162 12.67 -24.71 14.68
CA ASP A 162 13.65 -23.75 14.22
C ASP A 162 12.96 -22.40 13.88
N PRO A 163 13.70 -21.28 13.89
CA PRO A 163 13.17 -19.94 13.61
C PRO A 163 12.51 -19.83 12.23
N ILE A 164 13.07 -20.51 11.23
CA ILE A 164 12.59 -20.45 9.85
C ILE A 164 11.18 -21.05 9.74
N LYS A 165 10.90 -22.15 10.44
CA LYS A 165 9.55 -22.72 10.50
C LYS A 165 8.55 -21.80 11.20
N ALA A 166 8.95 -21.10 12.26
CA ALA A 166 8.08 -20.13 12.92
C ALA A 166 7.74 -18.95 11.99
N ILE A 167 8.76 -18.41 11.30
CA ILE A 167 8.59 -17.33 10.32
C ILE A 167 7.70 -17.77 9.16
N LYS A 168 7.90 -18.98 8.61
CA LYS A 168 7.04 -19.52 7.54
C LYS A 168 5.57 -19.62 7.96
N LYS A 169 5.29 -20.05 9.19
CA LYS A 169 3.92 -20.10 9.73
C LYS A 169 3.30 -18.72 9.87
N PHE A 170 4.06 -17.76 10.42
CA PHE A 170 3.62 -16.38 10.57
C PHE A 170 3.33 -15.72 9.20
N LEU A 171 4.23 -15.88 8.23
CA LEU A 171 4.04 -15.37 6.86
C LEU A 171 2.82 -16.02 6.18
N ALA A 172 2.60 -17.31 6.35
CA ALA A 172 1.44 -18.00 5.80
C ALA A 172 0.12 -17.49 6.41
N ALA A 173 0.10 -17.19 7.72
CA ALA A 173 -1.07 -16.57 8.37
C ALA A 173 -1.33 -15.16 7.83
N LYS A 174 -0.28 -14.32 7.75
CA LYS A 174 -0.37 -12.97 7.19
C LYS A 174 -0.83 -12.94 5.72
N GLN A 175 -0.40 -13.91 4.91
CA GLN A 175 -0.86 -14.05 3.53
C GLN A 175 -2.33 -14.44 3.43
N LYS A 176 -2.85 -15.25 4.36
CA LYS A 176 -4.29 -15.58 4.41
C LYS A 176 -5.12 -14.37 4.82
N GLU A 177 -4.71 -13.66 5.87
CA GLU A 177 -5.37 -12.41 6.31
C GLU A 177 -5.44 -11.41 5.15
N LYS A 178 -4.34 -11.21 4.41
CA LYS A 178 -4.31 -10.29 3.27
C LYS A 178 -5.26 -10.71 2.14
N LYS A 179 -5.31 -12.01 1.80
CA LYS A 179 -6.21 -12.52 0.78
C LYS A 179 -7.69 -12.37 1.16
N GLU A 180 -8.03 -12.55 2.43
CA GLU A 180 -9.40 -12.36 2.90
C GLU A 180 -9.80 -10.88 2.83
N VAL A 181 -8.91 -9.95 3.18
CA VAL A 181 -9.15 -8.50 3.04
C VAL A 181 -9.30 -8.08 1.58
N ASP A 182 -8.54 -8.66 0.65
CA ASP A 182 -8.61 -8.34 -0.80
C ASP A 182 -9.87 -8.92 -1.50
N ILE A 183 -10.65 -9.78 -0.83
CA ILE A 183 -11.89 -10.40 -1.36
C ILE A 183 -13.16 -9.61 -0.96
N PHE A 184 -13.07 -8.71 0.04
CA PHE A 184 -14.18 -7.86 0.52
C PHE A 184 -14.03 -6.40 0.09
#